data_AF-A0A8J2M254-F1
#
_entry.id   AF-A0A8J2M254-F1
#
_cell.length_a   1.000
_cell.length_b   1.000
_cell.length_c   1.000
_cell.angle_alpha   90.00
_cell.angle_beta   90.00
_cell.angle_gamma   90.00
#
_symmetry.space_group_name_H-M   'P 1'
#
loop_
_entity.id
_entity.type
_entity.pdbx_description
1 polymer ?
#
loop_
_entity_poly.entity_id
_entity_poly.type
_entity_poly.pdbx_seq_one_letter_code
_entity_poly.pdbx_strand_id
1 'polypeptide(L)'
;MVSIFLILFFLINPTNGCVHDGKNYKDGDTWVEKDAFIMQCRMAEDGTSWMVEVTGCKTPSGTTIPMNSSVIDGNYEWNCTKNSDGQISMQKALHANAKCGEHERGDQWREKSFLYECEAGGQRSVVGCFAIGDEQIKIGETKEINGYTIKCEKFENGTVVMHGTRQGGGGTGSETECIDPKSGSHPIHSTWTDDNRFNKTCLPGGQIDVLNCISTNGVQIPVNEEKVVNNVKYKCEKTDDGTIRFTSGTVDNAVE
;
A
#
# COMPACT_ATOMS: atom_id res chain seq x y z
N MET A 1 6.63 -71.81 -45.33
CA MET A 1 6.64 -71.71 -43.86
C MET A 1 8.07 -71.46 -43.40
N VAL A 2 8.46 -70.19 -43.24
CA VAL A 2 9.50 -69.74 -42.29
C VAL A 2 9.10 -68.30 -41.95
N SER A 3 8.58 -68.10 -40.74
CA SER A 3 8.20 -66.79 -40.23
C SER A 3 9.44 -66.16 -39.60
N ILE A 4 9.97 -65.08 -40.19
CA ILE A 4 11.07 -64.30 -39.63
C ILE A 4 10.45 -63.31 -38.62
N PHE A 5 10.65 -63.59 -37.33
CA PHE A 5 10.32 -62.66 -36.26
C PHE A 5 11.37 -61.54 -36.25
N LEU A 6 10.98 -60.36 -36.73
CA LEU A 6 11.71 -59.11 -36.51
C LEU A 6 11.48 -58.66 -35.07
N ILE A 7 12.44 -58.95 -34.20
CA ILE A 7 12.51 -58.37 -32.85
C ILE A 7 12.96 -56.91 -33.02
N LEU A 8 12.01 -55.98 -32.97
CA LEU A 8 12.29 -54.56 -32.79
C LEU A 8 12.85 -54.36 -31.37
N PHE A 9 14.18 -54.26 -31.27
CA PHE A 9 14.82 -53.67 -30.10
C PHE A 9 14.50 -52.16 -30.09
N PHE A 10 13.48 -51.77 -29.33
CA PHE A 10 13.34 -50.38 -28.92
C PHE A 10 14.54 -50.05 -28.02
N LEU A 11 15.50 -49.28 -28.55
CA LEU A 11 16.54 -48.65 -27.76
C LEU A 11 15.86 -47.64 -26.83
N ILE A 12 15.49 -48.08 -25.63
CA ILE A 12 15.15 -47.19 -24.53
C ILE A 12 16.47 -46.53 -24.15
N ASN A 13 16.75 -45.33 -24.66
CA ASN A 13 17.87 -44.55 -24.15
C ASN A 13 17.61 -44.33 -22.66
N PRO A 14 18.46 -44.82 -21.75
CA PRO A 14 18.30 -44.49 -20.35
C PRO A 14 18.45 -42.97 -20.25
N THR A 15 17.36 -42.29 -19.92
CA THR A 15 17.38 -40.86 -19.67
C THR A 15 18.22 -40.65 -18.43
N ASN A 16 19.45 -40.16 -18.61
CA ASN A 16 20.33 -39.74 -17.53
C ASN A 16 19.83 -38.39 -17.00
N GLY A 17 18.70 -38.42 -16.29
CA GLY A 17 18.05 -37.23 -15.76
C GLY A 17 16.57 -37.41 -15.47
N CYS A 18 15.94 -36.33 -15.02
CA CYS A 18 14.52 -36.30 -14.66
C CYS A 18 13.66 -35.91 -15.86
N VAL A 19 12.44 -36.46 -15.90
CA VAL A 19 11.39 -36.01 -16.82
C VAL A 19 10.28 -35.35 -16.01
N HIS A 20 10.02 -34.07 -16.26
CA HIS A 20 8.97 -33.29 -15.58
C HIS A 20 8.22 -32.42 -16.58
N ASP A 21 6.89 -32.54 -16.61
CA ASP A 21 6.00 -31.89 -17.58
C ASP A 21 6.48 -32.02 -19.05
N GLY A 22 6.93 -33.22 -19.40
CA GLY A 22 7.40 -33.55 -20.75
C GLY A 22 8.77 -32.97 -21.12
N LYS A 23 9.46 -32.29 -20.21
CA LYS A 23 10.83 -31.76 -20.39
C LYS A 23 11.85 -32.67 -19.70
N ASN A 24 13.05 -32.73 -20.28
CA ASN A 24 14.18 -33.48 -19.73
C ASN A 24 15.13 -32.52 -18.99
N TYR A 25 15.54 -32.91 -17.78
CA TYR A 25 16.45 -32.16 -16.91
C TYR A 25 17.63 -33.04 -16.53
N LYS A 26 18.84 -32.46 -16.54
CA LYS A 26 20.07 -33.13 -16.10
C LYS A 26 20.20 -33.08 -14.58
N ASP A 27 21.11 -33.89 -14.05
CA ASP A 27 21.50 -33.82 -12.64
C ASP A 27 21.93 -32.40 -12.26
N GLY A 28 21.33 -31.87 -11.19
CA GLY A 28 21.58 -30.52 -10.69
C GLY A 28 20.80 -29.41 -11.38
N ASP A 29 20.09 -29.65 -12.49
CA ASP A 29 19.27 -28.64 -13.13
C ASP A 29 18.18 -28.13 -12.17
N THR A 30 17.99 -26.81 -12.14
CA THR A 30 16.96 -26.15 -11.33
C THR A 30 16.03 -25.30 -12.19
N TRP A 31 14.75 -25.24 -11.80
CA TRP A 31 13.75 -24.39 -12.45
C TRP A 31 12.71 -23.91 -11.45
N VAL A 32 11.94 -22.89 -11.84
CA VAL A 32 10.84 -22.36 -11.03
C VAL A 32 9.52 -22.90 -11.55
N GLU A 33 8.74 -23.48 -10.66
CA GLU A 33 7.41 -24.04 -10.88
C GLU A 33 6.37 -23.13 -10.21
N LYS A 34 5.27 -22.83 -10.92
CA LYS A 34 4.20 -21.94 -10.44
C LYS A 34 4.69 -20.59 -9.90
N ASP A 35 5.77 -20.05 -10.48
CA ASP A 35 6.42 -18.80 -10.09
C ASP A 35 6.90 -18.72 -8.63
N ALA A 36 6.90 -19.84 -7.89
CA ALA A 36 7.10 -19.84 -6.44
C ALA A 36 7.95 -20.99 -5.91
N PHE A 37 8.01 -22.15 -6.57
CA PHE A 37 8.73 -23.32 -6.05
C PHE A 37 9.97 -23.61 -6.88
N ILE A 38 11.12 -23.73 -6.24
CA ILE A 38 12.38 -24.05 -6.89
C ILE A 38 12.52 -25.57 -6.90
N MET A 39 12.42 -26.14 -8.10
CA MET A 39 12.57 -27.56 -8.33
C MET A 39 14.04 -27.88 -8.63
N GLN A 40 14.50 -29.07 -8.26
CA GLN A 40 15.79 -29.60 -8.65
C GLN A 40 15.64 -31.05 -9.15
N CYS A 41 16.31 -31.37 -10.26
CA CYS A 41 16.53 -32.75 -10.66
C CYS A 41 17.80 -33.29 -9.98
N ARG A 42 17.69 -34.44 -9.31
CA ARG A 42 18.85 -35.15 -8.78
C ARG A 42 18.69 -36.66 -8.79
N MET A 43 19.81 -37.36 -8.71
CA MET A 43 19.81 -38.79 -8.43
C MET A 43 19.32 -39.03 -6.99
N ALA A 44 18.41 -39.99 -6.83
CA ALA A 44 17.96 -40.43 -5.52
C ALA A 44 19.12 -41.05 -4.73
N GLU A 45 18.98 -41.12 -3.40
CA GLU A 45 20.03 -41.61 -2.51
C GLU A 45 20.45 -43.05 -2.80
N ASP A 46 19.55 -43.86 -3.38
CA ASP A 46 19.82 -45.23 -3.80
C ASP A 46 20.76 -45.34 -5.02
N GLY A 47 21.02 -44.24 -5.72
CA GLY A 47 21.88 -44.19 -6.91
C GLY A 47 21.29 -44.85 -8.15
N THR A 48 20.03 -45.27 -8.12
CA THR A 48 19.38 -46.05 -9.18
C THR A 48 18.21 -45.33 -9.84
N SER A 49 17.64 -44.32 -9.17
CA SER A 49 16.49 -43.57 -9.67
C SER A 49 16.75 -42.07 -9.73
N TRP A 50 16.05 -41.38 -10.63
CA TRP A 50 16.04 -39.92 -10.74
C TRP A 50 14.80 -39.37 -10.04
N MET A 51 14.96 -38.29 -9.29
CA MET A 51 13.85 -37.63 -8.61
C MET A 51 13.88 -36.13 -8.82
N VAL A 52 12.68 -35.56 -8.84
CA VAL A 52 12.46 -34.12 -8.78
C VAL A 52 12.03 -33.78 -7.36
N GLU A 53 12.69 -32.81 -6.75
CA GLU A 53 12.30 -32.29 -5.45
C GLU A 53 12.21 -30.78 -5.44
N VAL A 54 11.51 -30.25 -4.45
CA VAL A 54 11.52 -28.83 -4.15
C VAL A 54 12.65 -28.54 -3.17
N THR A 55 13.53 -27.64 -3.54
CA THR A 55 14.71 -27.24 -2.75
C THR A 55 14.55 -25.87 -2.09
N GLY A 56 13.53 -25.10 -2.51
CA GLY A 56 13.22 -23.80 -1.93
C GLY A 56 11.98 -23.15 -2.52
N CYS A 57 11.68 -21.94 -2.05
CA CYS A 57 10.68 -21.05 -2.62
C CYS A 57 11.37 -19.87 -3.31
N LYS A 58 10.64 -19.17 -4.17
CA LYS A 58 11.03 -17.91 -4.79
C LYS A 58 9.96 -16.86 -4.52
N THR A 59 10.36 -15.72 -3.98
CA THR A 59 9.45 -14.59 -3.75
C THR A 59 9.11 -13.89 -5.07
N PRO A 60 8.04 -13.07 -5.12
CA PRO A 60 7.73 -12.27 -6.32
C PRO A 60 8.85 -11.31 -6.75
N SER A 61 9.71 -10.84 -5.83
CA SER A 61 10.89 -10.04 -6.19
C SER A 61 12.02 -10.86 -6.82
N GLY A 62 11.92 -12.19 -6.73
CA GLY A 62 12.88 -13.16 -7.23
C GLY A 62 13.83 -13.72 -6.19
N THR A 63 13.68 -13.35 -4.91
CA THR A 63 14.53 -13.83 -3.82
C THR A 63 14.27 -15.31 -3.53
N THR A 64 15.33 -16.10 -3.46
CA THR A 64 15.26 -17.52 -3.12
C THR A 64 15.24 -17.74 -1.61
N ILE A 65 14.35 -18.60 -1.14
CA ILE A 65 14.23 -19.04 0.25
C ILE A 65 14.53 -20.54 0.32
N PRO A 66 15.57 -20.97 1.04
CA PRO A 66 15.81 -22.40 1.25
C PRO A 66 14.62 -23.10 1.94
N MET A 67 14.48 -24.41 1.73
CA MET A 67 13.49 -25.20 2.46
C MET A 67 13.64 -25.08 3.98
N ASN A 68 12.51 -24.95 4.67
CA ASN A 68 12.38 -24.78 6.12
C ASN A 68 13.14 -23.55 6.66
N SER A 69 13.14 -22.47 5.87
CA SER A 69 13.79 -21.21 6.20
C SER A 69 12.85 -20.02 5.96
N SER A 70 13.23 -18.86 6.49
CA SER A 70 12.58 -17.59 6.23
C SER A 70 13.54 -16.54 5.73
N VAL A 71 13.02 -15.56 4.99
CA VAL A 71 13.75 -14.37 4.56
C VAL A 71 12.87 -13.14 4.69
N ILE A 72 13.48 -11.99 4.97
CA ILE A 72 12.82 -10.71 4.84
C ILE A 72 13.03 -10.22 3.40
N ASP A 73 11.93 -9.94 2.71
CA ASP A 73 11.92 -9.40 1.34
C ASP A 73 10.86 -8.29 1.24
N GLY A 74 11.36 -7.06 1.12
CA GLY A 74 10.54 -5.85 1.26
C GLY A 74 9.95 -5.75 2.67
N ASN A 75 8.64 -5.48 2.74
CA ASN A 75 7.89 -5.34 3.99
C ASN A 75 7.41 -6.67 4.58
N TYR A 76 7.82 -7.80 4.00
CA TYR A 76 7.32 -9.10 4.41
C TYR A 76 8.44 -10.02 4.88
N GLU A 77 8.15 -10.76 5.95
CA GLU A 77 8.83 -12.01 6.24
C GLU A 77 8.11 -13.12 5.49
N TRP A 78 8.88 -13.84 4.67
CA TRP A 78 8.43 -14.98 3.91
C TRP A 78 9.00 -16.24 4.52
N ASN A 79 8.16 -17.25 4.72
CA ASN A 79 8.56 -18.54 5.27
C ASN A 79 8.21 -19.66 4.28
N CYS A 80 9.17 -20.52 4.02
CA CYS A 80 9.07 -21.62 3.08
C CYS A 80 9.22 -22.94 3.84
N THR A 81 8.11 -23.62 4.12
CA THR A 81 8.09 -24.82 4.99
C THR A 81 7.63 -26.06 4.26
N LYS A 82 8.15 -27.22 4.65
CA LYS A 82 7.64 -28.53 4.25
C LYS A 82 7.12 -29.25 5.50
N ASN A 83 5.83 -29.59 5.50
CA ASN A 83 5.23 -30.32 6.63
C ASN A 83 5.59 -31.82 6.58
N SER A 84 5.18 -32.57 7.61
CA SER A 84 5.43 -34.01 7.72
C SER A 84 4.82 -34.83 6.59
N ASP A 85 3.74 -34.34 5.98
CA ASP A 85 3.04 -35.00 4.88
C ASP A 85 3.70 -34.69 3.52
N GLY A 86 4.79 -33.93 3.53
CA GLY A 86 5.53 -33.52 2.34
C GLY A 86 4.90 -32.34 1.58
N GLN A 87 3.80 -31.77 2.08
CA GLN A 87 3.21 -30.56 1.53
C GLN A 87 4.10 -29.35 1.84
N ILE A 88 4.36 -28.57 0.82
CA ILE A 88 5.17 -27.35 0.91
C ILE A 88 4.25 -26.14 0.93
N SER A 89 4.52 -25.21 1.83
CA SER A 89 3.76 -23.98 1.98
C SER A 89 4.69 -22.77 1.98
N MET A 90 4.25 -21.72 1.30
CA MET A 90 4.88 -20.40 1.32
C MET A 90 3.95 -19.46 2.09
N GLN A 91 4.41 -19.02 3.26
CA GLN A 91 3.67 -18.12 4.14
C GLN A 91 4.26 -16.72 4.07
N LYS A 92 3.41 -15.71 4.21
CA LYS A 92 3.78 -14.29 4.16
C LYS A 92 3.20 -13.57 5.37
N ALA A 93 4.02 -12.82 6.10
CA ALA A 93 3.60 -11.95 7.19
C ALA A 93 4.31 -10.59 7.11
N LEU A 94 3.68 -9.52 7.59
CA LEU A 94 4.37 -8.23 7.76
C LEU A 94 5.43 -8.37 8.85
N HIS A 95 6.67 -7.95 8.59
CA HIS A 95 7.70 -7.95 9.63
C HIS A 95 7.66 -6.65 10.44
N ALA A 96 8.18 -6.71 11.67
CA ALA A 96 8.11 -5.58 12.61
C ALA A 96 8.76 -4.28 12.11
N ASN A 97 9.71 -4.37 11.17
CA ASN A 97 10.42 -3.22 10.59
C ASN A 97 9.92 -2.87 9.19
N ALA A 98 8.72 -3.30 8.81
CA ALA A 98 8.12 -2.93 7.54
C ALA A 98 8.03 -1.40 7.41
N LYS A 99 8.29 -0.92 6.20
CA LYS A 99 8.30 0.50 5.82
C LYS A 99 6.90 1.04 5.52
N CYS A 100 6.74 2.35 5.62
CA CYS A 100 5.55 3.08 5.21
C CYS A 100 5.83 3.80 3.88
N GLY A 101 5.63 3.09 2.76
CA GLY A 101 6.06 3.60 1.45
C GLY A 101 7.57 3.73 1.38
N GLU A 102 8.08 4.96 1.25
CA GLU A 102 9.51 5.27 1.23
C GLU A 102 10.12 5.50 2.62
N HIS A 103 9.30 5.50 3.68
CA HIS A 103 9.71 5.82 5.05
C HIS A 103 10.08 4.56 5.86
N GLU A 104 11.25 4.59 6.49
CA GLU A 104 11.72 3.55 7.40
C GLU A 104 10.91 3.55 8.71
N ARG A 105 10.96 2.43 9.45
CA ARG A 105 10.36 2.37 10.78
C ARG A 105 10.94 3.45 11.70
N GLY A 106 10.08 4.20 12.34
CA GLY A 106 10.42 5.31 13.24
C GLY A 106 10.63 6.64 12.54
N ASP A 107 10.62 6.65 11.20
CA ASP A 107 10.63 7.92 10.46
C ASP A 107 9.37 8.71 10.77
N GLN A 108 9.56 10.03 10.90
CA GLN A 108 8.48 10.97 10.99
C GLN A 108 8.51 11.91 9.78
N TRP A 109 7.37 12.15 9.18
CA TRP A 109 7.25 13.03 8.03
C TRP A 109 5.96 13.84 8.08
N ARG A 110 6.01 15.02 7.48
CA ARG A 110 4.84 15.87 7.36
C ARG A 110 4.09 15.51 6.08
N GLU A 111 2.78 15.30 6.21
CA GLU A 111 1.85 15.42 5.07
C GLU A 111 0.80 16.47 5.41
N LYS A 112 0.79 17.57 4.65
CA LYS A 112 -0.12 18.71 4.86
C LYS A 112 -0.02 19.24 6.30
N SER A 113 -1.11 19.18 7.05
CA SER A 113 -1.25 19.69 8.41
C SER A 113 -0.89 18.67 9.49
N PHE A 114 -0.45 17.47 9.12
CA PHE A 114 -0.26 16.36 10.05
C PHE A 114 1.19 15.86 10.03
N LEU A 115 1.69 15.50 11.21
CA LEU A 115 2.92 14.76 11.38
C LEU A 115 2.59 13.28 11.52
N TYR A 116 3.12 12.49 10.61
CA TYR A 116 2.99 11.03 10.62
C TYR A 116 4.25 10.37 11.18
N GLU A 117 4.07 9.17 11.73
CA GLU A 117 5.14 8.26 12.13
C GLU A 117 4.90 6.88 11.50
N CYS A 118 5.99 6.23 11.09
CA CYS A 118 5.94 4.83 10.64
C CYS A 118 6.17 3.89 11.82
N GLU A 119 5.11 3.29 12.30
CA GLU A 119 5.12 2.35 13.42
C GLU A 119 5.47 0.93 12.96
N ALA A 120 5.51 0.01 13.93
CA ALA A 120 5.80 -1.39 13.67
C ALA A 120 4.82 -2.00 12.65
N GLY A 121 5.33 -2.84 11.75
CA GLY A 121 4.51 -3.48 10.73
C GLY A 121 4.11 -2.57 9.57
N GLY A 122 4.76 -1.41 9.40
CA GLY A 122 4.47 -0.46 8.32
C GLY A 122 3.15 0.28 8.54
N GLN A 123 2.72 0.41 9.80
CA GLN A 123 1.51 1.13 10.16
C GLN A 123 1.81 2.63 10.25
N ARG A 124 1.02 3.44 9.54
CA ARG A 124 1.10 4.90 9.62
C ARG A 124 0.20 5.42 10.73
N SER A 125 0.73 6.27 11.62
CA SER A 125 -0.06 6.94 12.66
C SER A 125 0.17 8.45 12.65
N VAL A 126 -0.84 9.24 13.02
CA VAL A 126 -0.70 10.69 13.21
C VAL A 126 -0.22 10.95 14.65
N VAL A 127 0.94 11.59 14.77
CA VAL A 127 1.60 11.88 16.06
C VAL A 127 1.61 13.38 16.41
N GLY A 128 1.16 14.23 15.49
CA GLY A 128 0.94 15.64 15.75
C GLY A 128 0.28 16.37 14.58
N CYS A 129 0.00 17.64 14.82
CA CYS A 129 -0.51 18.59 13.85
C CYS A 129 0.52 19.72 13.65
N PHE A 130 0.44 20.41 12.53
CA PHE A 130 1.19 21.61 12.24
C PHE A 130 0.25 22.78 12.02
N ALA A 131 0.33 23.76 12.91
CA ALA A 131 -0.42 25.00 12.83
C ALA A 131 0.25 26.02 11.88
N ILE A 132 -0.35 27.20 11.79
CA ILE A 132 0.17 28.32 10.99
C ILE A 132 1.60 28.65 11.45
N GLY A 133 2.51 28.87 10.50
CA GLY A 133 3.92 29.14 10.79
C GLY A 133 4.74 27.90 11.12
N ASP A 134 4.26 26.71 10.73
CA ASP A 134 4.92 25.41 10.92
C ASP A 134 5.11 24.98 12.38
N GLU A 135 4.34 25.59 13.29
CA GLU A 135 4.38 25.21 14.69
C GLU A 135 3.76 23.83 14.91
N GLN A 136 4.57 22.90 15.42
CA GLN A 136 4.13 21.56 15.76
C GLN A 136 3.34 21.56 17.08
N ILE A 137 2.21 20.85 17.07
CA ILE A 137 1.34 20.60 18.22
C ILE A 137 1.19 19.07 18.35
N LYS A 138 1.59 18.50 19.49
CA LYS A 138 1.44 17.04 19.71
C LYS A 138 -0.03 16.66 19.85
N ILE A 139 -0.34 15.40 19.60
CA ILE A 139 -1.69 14.87 19.86
C ILE A 139 -2.07 15.08 21.33
N GLY A 140 -3.25 15.67 21.55
CA GLY A 140 -3.78 16.03 22.86
C GLY A 140 -3.23 17.34 23.42
N GLU A 141 -2.25 17.97 22.78
CA GLU A 141 -1.70 19.26 23.18
C GLU A 141 -2.58 20.41 22.70
N THR A 142 -2.57 21.48 23.49
CA THR A 142 -3.18 22.77 23.17
C THR A 142 -2.12 23.86 23.25
N LYS A 143 -2.10 24.77 22.26
CA LYS A 143 -1.17 25.91 22.21
C LYS A 143 -1.88 27.21 21.88
N GLU A 144 -1.31 28.31 22.36
CA GLU A 144 -1.77 29.66 22.04
C GLU A 144 -0.97 30.24 20.88
N ILE A 145 -1.62 30.43 19.74
CA ILE A 145 -0.99 30.89 18.51
C ILE A 145 -1.86 32.00 17.92
N ASN A 146 -1.31 33.19 17.76
CA ASN A 146 -1.99 34.34 17.14
C ASN A 146 -3.38 34.68 17.73
N GLY A 147 -3.54 34.55 19.05
CA GLY A 147 -4.82 34.83 19.75
C GLY A 147 -5.85 33.70 19.64
N TYR A 148 -5.42 32.51 19.22
CA TYR A 148 -6.23 31.29 19.21
C TYR A 148 -5.63 30.23 20.12
N THR A 149 -6.51 29.60 20.90
CA THR A 149 -6.25 28.34 21.59
C THR A 149 -6.42 27.21 20.58
N ILE A 150 -5.33 26.71 20.00
CA ILE A 150 -5.31 25.65 18.98
C ILE A 150 -5.07 24.29 19.64
N LYS A 151 -5.93 23.31 19.35
CA LYS A 151 -5.85 21.94 19.87
C LYS A 151 -5.69 20.94 18.73
N CYS A 152 -4.78 19.98 18.90
CA CYS A 152 -4.63 18.82 18.01
C CYS A 152 -5.27 17.60 18.69
N GLU A 153 -6.51 17.26 18.31
CA GLU A 153 -7.33 16.28 19.03
C GLU A 153 -7.49 14.98 18.27
N LYS A 154 -7.30 13.85 18.96
CA LYS A 154 -7.60 12.51 18.44
C LYS A 154 -8.91 12.00 19.06
N PHE A 155 -9.87 11.65 18.22
CA PHE A 155 -11.16 11.06 18.63
C PHE A 155 -11.05 9.55 18.79
N GLU A 156 -12.02 8.94 19.47
CA GLU A 156 -12.08 7.49 19.72
C GLU A 156 -12.08 6.65 18.43
N ASN A 157 -12.69 7.18 17.36
CA ASN A 157 -12.69 6.53 16.05
C ASN A 157 -11.34 6.62 15.31
N GLY A 158 -10.32 7.21 15.93
CA GLY A 158 -8.97 7.38 15.37
C GLY A 158 -8.78 8.65 14.54
N THR A 159 -9.84 9.41 14.26
CA THR A 159 -9.76 10.67 13.50
C THR A 159 -8.97 11.71 14.30
N VAL A 160 -8.06 12.42 13.63
CA VAL A 160 -7.34 13.56 14.22
C VAL A 160 -7.83 14.85 13.58
N VAL A 161 -8.21 15.82 14.41
CA VAL A 161 -8.68 17.15 13.98
C VAL A 161 -7.84 18.22 14.67
N MET A 162 -7.42 19.21 13.89
CA MET A 162 -6.86 20.44 14.40
C MET A 162 -7.92 21.53 14.34
N HIS A 163 -8.26 22.08 15.50
CA HIS A 163 -9.26 23.12 15.63
C HIS A 163 -8.79 24.19 16.61
N GLY A 164 -9.41 25.37 16.53
CA GLY A 164 -9.01 26.51 17.36
C GLY A 164 -10.18 27.22 17.97
N THR A 165 -9.93 27.89 19.07
CA THR A 165 -10.89 28.75 19.75
C THR A 165 -10.29 30.14 19.89
N ARG A 166 -11.02 31.17 19.46
CA ARG A 166 -10.55 32.55 19.58
C ARG A 166 -10.52 32.98 21.05
N GLN A 167 -9.37 33.49 21.50
CA GLN A 167 -9.25 34.07 22.83
C GLN A 167 -9.88 35.47 22.85
N GLY A 168 -10.92 35.66 23.67
CA GLY A 168 -11.40 36.98 24.08
C GLY A 168 -12.19 37.79 23.04
N GLY A 169 -13.50 37.53 22.98
CA GLY A 169 -14.52 38.49 22.56
C GLY A 169 -15.68 38.42 23.55
N GLY A 170 -15.95 39.50 24.29
CA GLY A 170 -16.93 39.54 25.40
C GLY A 170 -18.41 39.43 25.00
N GLY A 171 -18.77 38.54 24.07
CA GLY A 171 -20.15 38.31 23.66
C GLY A 171 -20.30 36.98 22.93
N THR A 172 -21.07 36.08 23.56
CA THR A 172 -21.65 34.84 23.00
C THR A 172 -20.68 33.84 22.37
N GLY A 173 -20.20 32.89 23.17
CA GLY A 173 -19.71 31.59 22.70
C GLY A 173 -18.25 31.57 22.24
N SER A 174 -17.45 30.76 22.92
CA SER A 174 -16.18 30.25 22.39
C SER A 174 -16.51 29.34 21.20
N GLU A 175 -16.66 29.90 20.00
CA GLU A 175 -16.97 29.12 18.81
C GLU A 175 -15.70 28.43 18.31
N THR A 176 -15.77 27.10 18.18
CA THR A 176 -14.69 26.32 17.56
C THR A 176 -14.59 26.69 16.09
N GLU A 177 -13.40 27.05 15.63
CA GLU A 177 -13.12 27.36 14.23
C GLU A 177 -12.22 26.26 13.63
N CYS A 178 -12.36 26.05 12.32
CA CYS A 178 -11.41 25.21 11.58
C CYS A 178 -10.10 25.95 11.39
N ILE A 179 -8.98 25.28 11.62
CA ILE A 179 -7.65 25.86 11.39
C ILE A 179 -7.04 25.23 10.13
N ASP A 180 -6.93 26.02 9.07
CA ASP A 180 -6.22 25.68 7.84
C ASP A 180 -4.82 26.33 7.88
N PRO A 181 -3.72 25.55 7.86
CA PRO A 181 -2.37 26.11 7.93
C PRO A 181 -2.01 27.10 6.83
N LYS A 182 -2.69 27.04 5.68
CA LYS A 182 -2.43 27.91 4.53
C LYS A 182 -3.28 29.17 4.56
N SER A 183 -4.58 29.03 4.85
CA SER A 183 -5.56 30.11 4.71
C SER A 183 -6.05 30.70 6.03
N GLY A 184 -5.62 30.17 7.18
CA GLY A 184 -5.98 30.69 8.49
C GLY A 184 -7.20 30.01 9.12
N SER A 185 -7.90 30.74 9.99
CA SER A 185 -9.08 30.22 10.68
C SER A 185 -10.36 30.47 9.87
N HIS A 186 -11.31 29.54 10.00
CA HIS A 186 -12.59 29.56 9.29
C HIS A 186 -13.74 29.26 10.25
N PRO A 187 -14.80 30.10 10.29
CA PRO A 187 -15.98 29.85 11.11
C PRO A 187 -16.69 28.54 10.71
N ILE A 188 -17.43 27.93 11.63
CA ILE A 188 -18.27 26.77 11.31
C ILE A 188 -19.24 27.13 10.19
N HIS A 189 -19.49 26.18 9.29
CA HIS A 189 -20.34 26.31 8.10
C HIS A 189 -19.81 27.26 7.01
N SER A 190 -18.67 27.91 7.21
CA SER A 190 -18.03 28.68 6.15
C SER A 190 -17.41 27.76 5.09
N THR A 191 -17.25 28.31 3.89
CA THR A 191 -16.59 27.63 2.77
C THR A 191 -15.49 28.52 2.20
N TRP A 192 -14.41 27.89 1.72
CA TRP A 192 -13.29 28.59 1.11
C TRP A 192 -12.65 27.74 0.02
N THR A 193 -11.92 28.39 -0.87
CA THR A 193 -11.13 27.72 -1.90
C THR A 193 -9.69 27.59 -1.44
N ASP A 194 -9.17 26.36 -1.44
CA ASP A 194 -7.78 26.02 -1.15
C ASP A 194 -7.01 25.79 -2.47
N ASP A 195 -5.94 26.56 -2.67
CA ASP A 195 -5.03 26.52 -3.82
C ASP A 195 -5.72 26.48 -5.20
N ASN A 196 -6.89 27.12 -5.36
CA ASN A 196 -7.73 27.04 -6.56
C ASN A 196 -8.06 25.60 -7.00
N ARG A 197 -7.93 24.64 -6.08
CA ARG A 197 -7.99 23.21 -6.38
C ARG A 197 -9.11 22.50 -5.64
N PHE A 198 -9.46 22.97 -4.45
CA PHE A 198 -10.49 22.36 -3.63
C PHE A 198 -11.39 23.42 -3.05
N ASN A 199 -12.70 23.22 -3.10
CA ASN A 199 -13.62 23.93 -2.23
C ASN A 199 -13.78 23.14 -0.95
N LYS A 200 -13.48 23.78 0.19
CA LYS A 200 -13.55 23.22 1.52
C LYS A 200 -14.72 23.80 2.30
N THR A 201 -15.14 23.10 3.34
CA THR A 201 -16.12 23.55 4.31
C THR A 201 -15.64 23.28 5.73
N CYS A 202 -16.01 24.15 6.66
CA CYS A 202 -15.82 23.91 8.07
C CYS A 202 -17.06 23.25 8.67
N LEU A 203 -16.90 22.04 9.19
CA LEU A 203 -17.96 21.29 9.86
C LEU A 203 -17.98 21.60 11.37
N PRO A 204 -19.12 21.35 12.06
CA PRO A 204 -19.17 21.40 13.51
C PRO A 204 -18.06 20.56 14.15
N GLY A 205 -17.43 21.08 15.20
CA GLY A 205 -16.26 20.45 15.83
C GLY A 205 -14.91 20.81 15.20
N GLY A 206 -14.89 21.76 14.25
CA GLY A 206 -13.65 22.28 13.66
C GLY A 206 -13.01 21.35 12.62
N GLN A 207 -13.78 20.40 12.08
CA GLN A 207 -13.32 19.49 11.03
C GLN A 207 -13.42 20.15 9.66
N ILE A 208 -12.31 20.12 8.91
CA ILE A 208 -12.28 20.55 7.50
C ILE A 208 -12.69 19.37 6.62
N ASP A 209 -13.65 19.60 5.73
CA ASP A 209 -14.03 18.63 4.69
C ASP A 209 -13.93 19.24 3.29
N VAL A 210 -13.76 18.40 2.27
CA VAL A 210 -13.66 18.83 0.86
C VAL A 210 -14.99 18.57 0.17
N LEU A 211 -15.60 19.64 -0.37
CA LEU A 211 -16.87 19.56 -1.08
C LEU A 211 -16.68 19.12 -2.54
N ASN A 212 -15.70 19.72 -3.22
CA ASN A 212 -15.44 19.44 -4.63
C ASN A 212 -13.99 19.75 -5.01
N CYS A 213 -13.52 19.10 -6.08
CA CYS A 213 -12.29 19.44 -6.77
C CYS A 213 -12.55 20.46 -7.89
N ILE A 214 -11.57 21.31 -8.16
CA ILE A 214 -11.63 22.37 -9.17
C ILE A 214 -10.59 22.06 -10.27
N SER A 215 -11.05 21.96 -11.51
CA SER A 215 -10.17 21.85 -12.69
C SER A 215 -9.49 23.19 -13.01
N THR A 216 -8.45 23.17 -13.84
CA THR A 216 -7.73 24.37 -14.32
C THR A 216 -8.63 25.41 -15.00
N ASN A 217 -9.76 24.96 -15.53
CA ASN A 217 -10.75 25.73 -16.28
C ASN A 217 -11.97 26.05 -15.41
N GLY A 218 -11.87 25.86 -14.09
CA GLY A 218 -12.90 26.25 -13.11
C GLY A 218 -14.07 25.28 -12.98
N VAL A 219 -14.10 24.18 -13.73
CA VAL A 219 -15.12 23.13 -13.57
C VAL A 219 -14.98 22.54 -12.17
N GLN A 220 -16.09 22.54 -11.42
CA GLN A 220 -16.21 21.90 -10.11
C GLN A 220 -16.76 20.48 -10.27
N ILE A 221 -16.11 19.53 -9.60
CA ILE A 221 -16.46 18.11 -9.58
C ILE A 221 -16.66 17.71 -8.11
N PRO A 222 -17.89 17.41 -7.67
CA PRO A 222 -18.14 16.95 -6.31
C PRO A 222 -17.29 15.73 -5.94
N VAL A 223 -16.96 15.60 -4.66
CA VAL A 223 -16.21 14.43 -4.18
C VAL A 223 -17.01 13.16 -4.44
N ASN A 224 -16.31 12.13 -4.92
CA ASN A 224 -16.84 10.84 -5.37
C ASN A 224 -17.69 10.90 -6.64
N GLU A 225 -17.57 11.97 -7.42
CA GLU A 225 -18.23 12.11 -8.71
C GLU A 225 -17.24 12.23 -9.88
N GLU A 226 -17.78 12.04 -11.08
CA GLU A 226 -17.09 12.23 -12.35
C GLU A 226 -17.88 13.20 -13.24
N LYS A 227 -17.17 13.98 -14.05
CA LYS A 227 -17.79 14.94 -14.96
C LYS A 227 -17.05 14.98 -16.28
N VAL A 228 -17.78 14.95 -17.39
CA VAL A 228 -17.22 15.11 -18.74
C VAL A 228 -17.54 16.50 -19.26
N VAL A 229 -16.51 17.27 -19.63
CA VAL A 229 -16.66 18.60 -20.23
C VAL A 229 -15.65 18.74 -21.36
N ASN A 230 -16.10 19.12 -22.56
CA ASN A 230 -15.24 19.34 -23.74
C ASN A 230 -14.30 18.15 -24.05
N ASN A 231 -14.85 16.93 -24.08
CA ASN A 231 -14.10 15.69 -24.32
C ASN A 231 -13.01 15.35 -23.29
N VAL A 232 -13.05 15.98 -22.11
CA VAL A 232 -12.19 15.66 -20.97
C VAL A 232 -13.07 15.12 -19.84
N LYS A 233 -12.73 13.92 -19.36
CA LYS A 233 -13.32 13.31 -18.17
C LYS A 233 -12.50 13.73 -16.95
N TYR A 234 -13.17 14.30 -15.96
CA TYR A 234 -12.63 14.64 -14.65
C TYR A 234 -13.21 13.71 -13.59
N LYS A 235 -12.40 13.29 -12.62
CA LYS A 235 -12.82 12.50 -11.45
C LYS A 235 -12.26 13.13 -10.18
N CYS A 236 -13.11 13.31 -9.18
CA CYS A 236 -12.74 13.72 -7.83
C CYS A 236 -13.13 12.60 -6.88
N GLU A 237 -12.18 11.97 -6.20
CA GLU A 237 -12.40 10.76 -5.42
C GLU A 237 -11.78 10.90 -4.04
N LYS A 238 -12.52 10.50 -3.01
CA LYS A 238 -11.96 10.28 -1.67
C LYS A 238 -11.48 8.83 -1.60
N THR A 239 -10.17 8.64 -1.45
CA THR A 239 -9.56 7.32 -1.28
C THR A 239 -9.86 6.75 0.09
N ASP A 240 -9.65 5.44 0.26
CA ASP A 240 -9.92 4.73 1.52
C ASP A 240 -9.11 5.28 2.70
N ASP A 241 -7.94 5.86 2.43
CA ASP A 241 -7.10 6.54 3.43
C ASP A 241 -7.55 7.99 3.73
N GLY A 242 -8.67 8.43 3.14
CA GLY A 242 -9.27 9.75 3.34
C GLY A 242 -8.69 10.87 2.46
N THR A 243 -7.67 10.58 1.65
CA THR A 243 -7.07 11.56 0.73
C THR A 243 -8.02 11.89 -0.43
N ILE A 244 -7.99 13.15 -0.91
CA ILE A 244 -8.73 13.53 -2.13
C ILE A 244 -7.80 13.42 -3.34
N ARG A 245 -8.19 12.57 -4.29
CA ARG A 245 -7.52 12.36 -5.57
C ARG A 245 -8.34 13.01 -6.69
N PHE A 246 -7.70 13.91 -7.42
CA PHE A 246 -8.26 14.50 -8.64
C PHE A 246 -7.52 13.99 -9.87
N THR A 247 -8.26 13.50 -10.87
CA THR A 247 -7.69 13.04 -12.14
C THR A 247 -8.46 13.62 -13.33
N SER A 248 -7.77 13.78 -14.45
CA SER A 248 -8.35 14.22 -15.71
C SER A 248 -7.72 13.44 -16.87
N GLY A 249 -8.53 13.06 -17.85
CA GLY A 249 -8.07 12.41 -19.08
C GLY A 249 -9.01 12.70 -20.24
N THR A 250 -8.53 12.58 -21.47
CA THR A 250 -9.41 12.59 -22.64
C THR A 250 -10.41 11.46 -22.53
N VAL A 251 -11.65 11.70 -22.98
CA VAL A 251 -12.56 10.60 -23.24
C VAL A 251 -12.00 9.91 -24.47
N ASP A 252 -11.10 8.97 -24.26
CA ASP A 252 -10.66 8.09 -25.32
C ASP A 252 -11.91 7.35 -25.80
N ASN A 253 -12.24 7.52 -27.09
CA ASN A 253 -13.23 6.68 -27.73
C ASN A 253 -12.72 5.25 -27.58
N ALA A 254 -13.34 4.48 -26.70
CA ALA A 254 -13.13 3.05 -26.62
C ALA A 254 -13.50 2.46 -27.98
N VAL A 255 -12.50 2.29 -28.83
CA VAL A 255 -12.48 1.31 -29.90
C VAL A 255 -11.57 0.21 -29.42
N GLU A 256 -12.15 -0.72 -28.66
CA GLU A 256 -12.10 -2.17 -28.88
C GLU A 256 -13.05 -2.87 -27.89
#